data_AF-A0A841BIY5-F1
#
_entry.id   AF-A0A841BIY5-F1
#
_cell.length_a   1.000
_cell.length_b   1.000
_cell.length_c   1.000
_cell.angle_alpha   90.00
_cell.angle_beta   90.00
_cell.angle_gamma   90.00
#
_symmetry.space_group_name_H-M   'P 1'
#
loop_
_entity.id
_entity.type
_entity.pdbx_description
1 polymer ?
#
loop_
_entity_poly.entity_id
_entity_poly.type
_entity_poly.pdbx_seq_one_letter_code
_entity_poly.pdbx_strand_id
1 'polypeptide(L)'
;MKATRFATLLSLCAVVTAGTIAGTATGAAAAPTGCTITYGSNWAQSICTGGTGQHRINMLQQHFMPGAGGIICNGNWAEVGQISYTPCANHTIVNVWITTQG
;
A
#
# COMPACT_ATOMS: atom_id res chain seq x y z
N MET A 1 -73.99 -37.08 1.51
CA MET A 1 -72.70 -37.80 1.35
C MET A 1 -71.64 -36.90 1.98
N LYS A 2 -71.29 -37.15 3.25
CA LYS A 2 -70.04 -37.77 3.75
C LYS A 2 -68.77 -36.94 3.48
N ALA A 3 -68.12 -36.57 4.59
CA ALA A 3 -66.77 -36.00 4.76
C ALA A 3 -65.69 -36.81 4.02
N THR A 4 -64.48 -36.32 3.73
CA THR A 4 -63.43 -35.92 4.68
C THR A 4 -62.25 -35.23 3.97
N ARG A 5 -61.47 -34.53 4.80
CA ARG A 5 -60.19 -33.79 4.63
C ARG A 5 -59.12 -34.46 3.75
N PHE A 6 -58.20 -33.66 3.18
CA PHE A 6 -56.75 -33.75 3.41
C PHE A 6 -56.01 -32.52 2.83
N ALA A 7 -55.03 -32.01 3.58
CA ALA A 7 -54.23 -30.82 3.34
C ALA A 7 -52.94 -31.13 2.58
N THR A 8 -52.42 -30.20 1.77
CA THR A 8 -51.03 -30.18 1.27
C THR A 8 -50.74 -28.75 0.77
N LEU A 9 -50.13 -27.87 1.58
CA LEU A 9 -48.69 -27.60 1.72
C LEU A 9 -48.06 -26.82 0.52
N LEU A 10 -47.49 -25.64 0.86
CA LEU A 10 -46.20 -25.10 0.38
C LEU A 10 -46.14 -24.67 -1.11
N SER A 11 -45.44 -23.64 -1.57
CA SER A 11 -44.46 -22.69 -1.01
C SER A 11 -44.05 -21.73 -2.15
N LEU A 12 -43.61 -20.53 -1.78
CA LEU A 12 -42.65 -19.62 -2.46
C LEU A 12 -42.75 -19.36 -3.99
N CYS A 13 -42.85 -18.07 -4.34
CA CYS A 13 -41.79 -17.37 -5.11
C CYS A 13 -42.11 -15.86 -5.20
N ALA A 14 -41.73 -15.11 -4.16
CA ALA A 14 -41.54 -13.67 -4.29
C ALA A 14 -40.23 -13.45 -5.05
N VAL A 15 -40.31 -13.07 -6.33
CA VAL A 15 -39.13 -12.65 -7.09
C VAL A 15 -38.75 -11.25 -6.61
N VAL A 16 -37.91 -11.19 -5.58
CA VAL A 16 -37.22 -9.95 -5.21
C VAL A 16 -36.11 -9.75 -6.23
N THR A 17 -36.31 -8.80 -7.14
CA THR A 17 -35.25 -8.35 -8.06
C THR A 17 -34.25 -7.54 -7.25
N ALA A 18 -33.27 -8.22 -6.64
CA ALA A 18 -32.11 -7.56 -6.06
C ALA A 18 -31.27 -7.01 -7.22
N GLY A 19 -31.42 -5.72 -7.50
CA GLY A 19 -30.54 -5.00 -8.41
C GLY A 19 -29.14 -4.99 -7.83
N THR A 20 -28.26 -5.82 -8.38
CA THR A 20 -26.83 -5.74 -8.10
C THR A 20 -26.30 -4.50 -8.80
N ILE A 21 -26.15 -3.41 -8.04
CA ILE A 21 -25.22 -2.36 -8.44
C ILE A 21 -23.84 -2.96 -8.25
N ALA A 22 -23.34 -3.63 -9.30
CA ALA A 22 -21.93 -3.94 -9.44
C ALA A 22 -21.22 -2.59 -9.66
N GLY A 23 -21.02 -1.85 -8.57
CA GLY A 23 -20.10 -0.75 -8.55
C GLY A 23 -18.74 -1.32 -8.90
N THR A 24 -18.25 -0.98 -10.09
CA THR A 24 -16.83 -1.11 -10.41
C THR A 24 -16.09 -0.17 -9.47
N ALA A 25 -15.85 -0.61 -8.23
CA ALA A 25 -14.88 -0.01 -7.36
C ALA A 25 -13.55 -0.19 -8.10
N THR A 26 -13.16 0.81 -8.89
CA THR A 26 -11.77 0.98 -9.30
C THR A 26 -10.99 0.89 -8.01
N GLY A 27 -10.22 -0.19 -7.83
CA GLY A 27 -9.41 -0.36 -6.63
C GLY A 27 -8.58 0.89 -6.49
N ALA A 28 -8.96 1.79 -5.59
CA ALA A 28 -8.19 2.96 -5.29
C ALA A 28 -6.91 2.42 -4.71
N ALA A 29 -5.84 2.41 -5.51
CA ALA A 29 -4.53 2.01 -5.05
C ALA A 29 -4.23 2.86 -3.82
N ALA A 30 -4.20 2.21 -2.67
CA ALA A 30 -3.92 2.76 -1.36
C ALA A 30 -2.47 3.25 -1.33
N ALA A 31 -2.16 4.37 -1.97
CA ALA A 31 -0.80 4.91 -1.99
C ALA A 31 -0.61 5.90 -0.84
N PRO A 32 0.51 5.81 -0.08
CA PRO A 32 0.93 6.87 0.82
C PRO A 32 1.06 8.22 0.10
N THR A 33 0.65 9.29 0.78
CA THR A 33 0.69 10.67 0.28
C THR A 33 1.30 11.61 1.33
N GLY A 34 1.62 12.85 0.93
CA GLY A 34 2.24 13.83 1.82
C GLY A 34 3.62 13.40 2.32
N CYS A 35 4.37 12.68 1.48
CA CYS A 35 5.65 12.11 1.86
C CYS A 35 6.77 13.16 1.82
N THR A 36 7.56 13.21 2.88
CA THR A 36 8.74 14.08 2.99
C THR A 36 10.00 13.26 3.19
N ILE A 37 11.13 13.77 2.69
CA ILE A 37 12.44 13.16 2.83
C ILE A 37 13.30 14.09 3.70
N THR A 38 14.09 13.51 4.60
CA THR A 38 15.19 14.21 5.27
C THR A 38 16.43 13.31 5.21
N TYR A 39 17.59 13.86 4.89
CA TYR A 39 18.81 13.07 4.80
C TYR A 39 20.03 13.87 5.24
N GLY A 40 21.02 13.15 5.74
CA GLY A 40 22.36 13.66 6.05
C GLY A 40 23.41 13.00 5.17
N SER A 41 24.68 13.11 5.55
CA SER A 41 25.81 12.58 4.77
C SER A 41 25.79 11.06 4.56
N ASN A 42 25.22 10.30 5.49
CA ASN A 42 25.26 8.84 5.50
C ASN A 42 23.97 8.18 5.97
N TRP A 43 22.85 8.90 5.91
CA TRP A 43 21.56 8.35 6.30
C TRP A 43 20.45 9.11 5.58
N ALA A 44 19.31 8.45 5.42
CA ALA A 44 18.09 9.07 4.91
C ALA A 44 16.88 8.56 5.69
N GLN A 45 15.86 9.40 5.80
CA GLN A 45 14.57 9.03 6.36
C GLN A 45 13.43 9.60 5.51
N SER A 46 12.27 8.97 5.62
CA SER A 46 11.02 9.51 5.09
C SER A 46 9.88 9.34 6.08
N ILE A 47 8.87 10.19 5.94
CA ILE A 47 7.58 10.06 6.60
C ILE A 47 6.48 10.47 5.60
N CYS A 48 5.45 9.63 5.47
CA CYS A 48 4.22 9.98 4.77
C CYS A 48 3.11 10.21 5.79
N THR A 49 2.35 11.30 5.66
CA THR A 49 1.33 11.70 6.66
C THR A 49 -0.10 11.45 6.21
N GLY A 50 -0.33 11.04 4.96
CA GLY A 50 -1.65 10.76 4.42
C GLY A 50 -1.70 9.53 3.53
N GLY A 51 -2.89 9.18 3.08
CA GLY A 51 -3.15 7.96 2.31
C GLY A 51 -3.17 6.71 3.19
N THR A 52 -2.96 5.57 2.55
CA THR A 52 -2.90 4.23 3.17
C THR A 52 -1.74 3.45 2.57
N GLY A 53 -1.39 2.29 3.13
CA GLY A 53 -0.28 1.47 2.66
C GLY A 53 1.05 1.77 3.35
N GLN A 54 2.15 1.39 2.70
CA GLN A 54 3.50 1.47 3.24
C GLN A 54 4.45 2.23 2.31
N HIS A 55 5.42 2.90 2.90
CA HIS A 55 6.49 3.58 2.19
C HIS A 55 7.86 3.12 2.70
N ARG A 56 8.88 3.23 1.85
CA ARG A 56 10.28 3.10 2.27
C ARG A 56 11.14 4.17 1.65
N ILE A 57 12.14 4.63 2.39
CA ILE A 57 13.20 5.50 1.85
C ILE A 57 14.26 4.65 1.15
N ASN A 58 14.81 5.17 0.06
CA ASN A 58 15.95 4.58 -0.64
C ASN A 58 16.99 5.67 -0.85
N MET A 59 18.26 5.27 -0.73
CA MET A 59 19.40 6.15 -0.90
C MET A 59 20.41 5.45 -1.81
N LEU A 60 20.83 6.14 -2.87
CA LEU A 60 21.89 5.69 -3.77
C LEU A 60 23.13 6.55 -3.52
N GLN A 61 24.25 5.89 -3.26
CA GLN A 61 25.55 6.52 -3.15
C GLN A 61 26.49 6.03 -4.25
N GLN A 62 27.47 6.85 -4.62
CA GLN A 62 28.54 6.48 -5.53
C GLN A 62 29.77 6.06 -4.73
N HIS A 63 30.24 4.83 -4.92
CA HIS A 63 31.49 4.40 -4.30
C HIS A 63 32.67 5.25 -4.84
N PHE A 64 33.64 5.57 -3.98
CA PHE A 64 34.77 6.45 -4.31
C PHE A 64 35.71 5.86 -5.37
N MET A 65 35.91 4.54 -5.36
CA MET A 65 36.67 3.85 -6.42
C MET A 65 35.92 3.90 -7.75
N PRO A 66 36.51 4.46 -8.82
CA PRO A 66 35.95 4.41 -10.16
C PRO A 66 35.74 2.95 -10.58
N GLY A 67 34.53 2.60 -11.04
CA GLY A 67 34.19 1.25 -11.50
C GLY A 67 33.54 0.33 -10.44
N ALA A 68 33.53 0.70 -9.16
CA ALA A 68 32.84 -0.08 -8.12
C ALA A 68 31.30 0.06 -8.18
N GLY A 69 30.79 1.06 -8.90
CA GLY A 69 29.35 1.26 -9.10
C GLY A 69 28.66 1.99 -7.95
N GLY A 70 27.33 1.89 -7.93
CA GLY A 70 26.46 2.53 -6.94
C GLY A 70 26.11 1.60 -5.78
N ILE A 71 25.93 2.17 -4.59
CA ILE A 71 25.52 1.48 -3.36
C ILE A 71 24.09 1.90 -3.05
N ILE A 72 23.16 0.94 -3.05
CA ILE A 72 21.76 1.19 -2.70
C ILE A 72 21.54 0.77 -1.25
N CYS A 73 21.10 1.72 -0.43
CA CYS A 73 20.63 1.50 0.92
C CYS A 73 19.10 1.66 0.95
N ASN A 74 18.41 0.65 1.45
CA ASN A 74 16.95 0.67 1.58
C ASN A 74 16.57 0.77 3.06
N GLY A 75 15.58 1.60 3.35
CA GLY A 75 14.95 1.64 4.66
C GLY A 75 13.94 0.51 4.83
N ASN A 76 13.45 0.39 6.06
CA ASN A 76 12.30 -0.44 6.36
C ASN A 76 11.05 0.06 5.61
N TRP A 77 10.15 -0.85 5.26
CA TRP A 77 8.79 -0.48 4.92
C TRP A 77 8.08 -0.01 6.20
N ALA A 78 7.61 1.23 6.18
CA ALA A 78 6.89 1.87 7.28
C ALA A 78 5.47 2.21 6.80
N GLU A 79 4.49 2.07 7.69
CA GLU A 79 3.12 2.52 7.41
C GLU A 79 3.03 4.05 7.41
N VAL A 80 1.96 4.58 6.82
CA VAL A 80 1.64 6.02 6.92
C VAL A 80 1.62 6.46 8.38
N GLY A 81 2.28 7.58 8.67
CA GLY A 81 2.47 8.13 10.01
C GLY A 81 3.70 7.61 10.74
N GLN A 82 4.42 6.63 10.18
CA GLN A 82 5.68 6.10 10.73
C GLN A 82 6.89 6.55 9.92
N ILE A 83 8.07 6.49 10.53
CA ILE A 83 9.32 6.85 9.88
C ILE A 83 9.93 5.60 9.23
N SER A 84 10.30 5.72 7.95
CA SER A 84 11.22 4.79 7.30
C SER A 84 12.62 5.37 7.34
N TYR A 85 13.60 4.62 7.82
CA TYR A 85 14.98 5.08 8.03
C TYR A 85 15.98 4.10 7.43
N THR A 86 17.06 4.62 6.84
CA THR A 86 18.18 3.81 6.36
C THR A 86 19.52 4.48 6.71
N PRO A 87 20.41 3.82 7.48
CA PRO A 87 21.81 4.18 7.52
C PRO A 87 22.50 3.66 6.26
N CYS A 88 23.51 4.38 5.81
CA CYS A 88 24.26 4.09 4.60
C CYS A 88 25.75 4.37 4.85
N ALA A 89 26.61 4.07 3.86
CA ALA A 89 28.04 4.31 4.00
C ALA A 89 28.36 5.82 3.91
N ASN A 90 29.61 6.20 4.18
CA ASN A 90 30.08 7.58 4.01
C ASN A 90 30.60 7.79 2.58
N HIS A 91 29.68 7.82 1.61
CA HIS A 91 29.98 8.03 0.20
C HIS A 91 29.11 9.13 -0.40
N THR A 92 29.49 9.65 -1.56
CA THR A 92 28.76 10.73 -2.23
C THR A 92 27.34 10.28 -2.56
N ILE A 93 26.36 11.04 -2.10
CA ILE A 93 24.93 10.77 -2.35
C ILE A 93 24.62 11.18 -3.78
N VAL A 94 24.07 10.25 -4.56
CA VAL A 94 23.68 10.46 -5.95
C VAL A 94 22.19 10.74 -6.04
N ASN A 95 21.38 9.98 -5.29
CA ASN A 95 19.93 10.13 -5.34
C ASN A 95 19.29 9.62 -4.04
N VAL A 96 18.14 10.20 -3.67
CA VAL A 96 17.32 9.79 -2.53
C VAL A 96 15.85 9.84 -2.95
N TRP A 97 15.12 8.75 -2.78
CA TRP A 97 13.72 8.66 -3.24
C TRP A 97 12.88 7.71 -2.39
N ILE A 98 11.57 7.95 -2.38
CA ILE A 98 10.59 7.11 -1.67
C ILE A 98 9.99 6.11 -2.65
N THR A 99 9.83 4.87 -2.19
CA THR A 99 8.97 3.88 -2.85
C THR A 99 7.74 3.66 -2.00
N THR A 100 6.58 3.56 -2.65
CA THR A 100 5.28 3.38 -2.02
C THR A 100 4.63 2.08 -2.49
N GLN A 101 3.90 1.42 -1.61
CA GLN A 101 3.07 0.25 -1.93
C GLN A 101 1.75 0.31 -1.13
N GLY A 102 0.67 -0.21 -1.72
CA GLY A 102 -0.68 -0.20 -1.15
C GLY A 102 -1.20 -1.57 -0.82
#